data_AF-A0A4R4SFY4-F1
#
_entry.id   AF-A0A4R4SFY4-F1
#
_cell.length_a   1.000
_cell.length_b   1.000
_cell.length_c   1.000
_cell.angle_alpha   90.00
_cell.angle_beta   90.00
_cell.angle_gamma   90.00
#
_symmetry.space_group_name_H-M   'P 1'
#
loop_
_entity.id
_entity.type
_entity.pdbx_description
1 polymer ?
#
loop_
_entity_poly.entity_id
_entity_poly.type
_entity_poly.pdbx_seq_one_letter_code
_entity_poly.pdbx_strand_id
1 'polypeptide(L)'
;LRRAHAHNDYEHPRPLLDALDHGFTSVEADIWLVDGQLLVAHDAVDLDPARTLESLYLDPLLARVRANRGSVFAGHRVSLQLLIDIKTAGDPTYRELSRRLRPYRSILGSATGGRVRTGAVTAVISGDRAARVPMTEERVRHTFYDGRLDDLGTDAPASFVPLISSNWTSSFSWLGEGPFPAAERRLLRDIVSRAHAARQRVRFWATPDVPGPARDAIWRELVAADVDHLNTDDLAGLESFLRSR
;
A
#
# COMPACT_ATOMS: atom_id res chain seq x y z
N LEU A 1 -5.72 12.65 4.05
CA LEU A 1 -5.07 12.75 2.73
C LEU A 1 -5.24 11.43 1.97
N ARG A 2 -6.31 11.28 1.17
CA ARG A 2 -6.70 9.98 0.60
C ARG A 2 -5.68 9.37 -0.36
N ARG A 3 -4.85 10.21 -0.99
CA ARG A 3 -3.83 9.79 -1.96
C ARG A 3 -2.46 9.53 -1.33
N ALA A 4 -2.26 9.92 -0.08
CA ALA A 4 -0.93 9.85 0.52
C ALA A 4 -0.60 8.43 0.96
N HIS A 5 0.57 7.95 0.54
CA HIS A 5 1.11 6.65 0.92
C HIS A 5 2.50 6.83 1.53
N ALA A 6 2.63 6.42 2.79
CA ALA A 6 3.89 6.43 3.52
C ALA A 6 4.66 5.18 3.10
N HIS A 7 5.64 5.39 2.23
CA HIS A 7 6.60 4.37 1.82
C HIS A 7 7.62 4.20 2.94
N ASN A 8 8.14 2.98 3.10
CA ASN A 8 9.07 2.64 4.17
C ASN A 8 8.64 3.18 5.55
N ASP A 9 7.34 3.15 5.87
CA ASP A 9 6.78 3.83 7.05
C ASP A 9 7.44 3.37 8.37
N TYR A 10 7.97 2.15 8.39
CA TYR A 10 8.70 1.57 9.51
C TYR A 10 10.06 2.23 9.76
N GLU A 11 10.61 3.00 8.83
CA GLU A 11 11.85 3.77 9.00
C GLU A 11 11.62 5.10 9.74
N HIS A 12 10.36 5.52 9.91
CA HIS A 12 10.05 6.72 10.69
C HIS A 12 10.24 6.52 12.20
N PRO A 13 10.48 7.60 12.97
CA PRO A 13 10.66 7.52 14.42
C PRO A 13 9.49 6.86 15.17
N ARG A 14 8.24 7.10 14.73
CA ARG A 14 7.05 6.43 15.25
C ARG A 14 6.30 5.78 14.08
N PRO A 15 6.68 4.54 13.70
CA PRO A 15 5.99 3.78 12.66
C PRO A 15 4.48 3.80 12.88
N LEU A 16 3.72 3.84 11.79
CA LEU A 16 2.28 4.05 11.71
C LEU A 16 1.81 5.43 12.23
N LEU A 17 2.26 5.86 13.41
CA LEU A 17 1.72 7.03 14.10
C LEU A 17 2.06 8.33 13.38
N ASP A 18 3.29 8.49 12.91
CA ASP A 18 3.70 9.69 12.17
C ASP A 18 2.86 9.87 10.89
N ALA A 19 2.70 8.82 10.08
CA ALA A 19 1.85 8.86 8.90
C ALA A 19 0.37 9.17 9.24
N LEU A 20 -0.17 8.58 10.31
CA LEU A 20 -1.53 8.86 10.76
C LEU A 20 -1.72 10.30 11.25
N ASP A 21 -0.72 10.88 11.92
CA ASP A 21 -0.73 12.28 12.39
C ASP A 21 -0.72 13.25 11.20
N HIS A 22 -0.01 12.92 10.11
CA HIS A 22 -0.08 13.62 8.83
C HIS A 22 -1.39 13.33 8.05
N GLY A 23 -2.24 12.43 8.55
CA GLY A 23 -3.52 12.07 7.95
C GLY A 23 -3.41 11.19 6.70
N PHE A 24 -2.31 10.47 6.52
CA PHE A 24 -2.12 9.50 5.44
C PHE A 24 -3.11 8.35 5.59
N THR A 25 -3.59 7.82 4.46
CA THR A 25 -4.55 6.71 4.45
C THR A 25 -3.97 5.42 3.88
N SER A 26 -2.65 5.37 3.67
CA SER A 26 -1.93 4.19 3.20
C SER A 26 -0.53 4.18 3.81
N VAL A 27 -0.06 3.05 4.32
CA VAL A 27 1.29 2.86 4.87
C VAL A 27 1.86 1.53 4.37
N GLU A 28 3.19 1.40 4.31
CA GLU A 28 3.90 0.20 3.88
C GLU A 28 4.69 -0.46 5.02
N ALA A 29 4.70 -1.79 5.04
CA ALA A 29 5.50 -2.59 5.96
C ALA A 29 6.23 -3.71 5.20
N ASP A 30 7.56 -3.67 5.21
CA ASP A 30 8.43 -4.72 4.67
C ASP A 30 8.56 -5.84 5.71
N ILE A 31 8.07 -7.05 5.39
CA ILE A 31 8.04 -8.16 6.34
C ILE A 31 8.96 -9.33 5.96
N TRP A 32 9.56 -9.92 6.98
CA TRP A 32 10.42 -11.09 6.92
C TRP A 32 9.88 -12.20 7.82
N LEU A 33 9.75 -13.42 7.29
CA LEU A 33 9.46 -14.60 8.10
C LEU A 33 10.77 -15.14 8.70
N VAL A 34 10.93 -14.99 10.01
CA VAL A 34 12.11 -15.46 10.76
C VAL A 34 11.62 -16.22 11.99
N ASP A 35 12.01 -17.50 12.12
CA ASP A 35 11.66 -18.36 13.26
C ASP A 35 10.17 -18.35 13.65
N GLY A 36 9.28 -18.25 12.65
CA GLY A 36 7.83 -18.21 12.84
C GLY A 36 7.27 -16.86 13.30
N GLN A 37 8.08 -15.80 13.29
CA GLN A 37 7.68 -14.40 13.52
C GLN A 37 7.71 -13.61 12.21
N LEU A 38 6.90 -12.55 12.15
CA LEU A 38 6.88 -11.60 11.03
C LEU A 38 7.55 -10.31 11.50
N LEU A 39 8.84 -10.21 11.22
CA LEU A 39 9.66 -9.06 11.59
C LEU A 39 9.56 -7.97 10.51
N VAL A 40 9.76 -6.72 10.88
CA VAL A 40 9.65 -5.57 9.98
C VAL A 40 11.00 -4.87 9.85
N ALA A 41 11.55 -4.86 8.63
CA ALA A 41 12.80 -4.18 8.29
C ALA A 41 12.94 -4.05 6.76
N HIS A 42 13.69 -3.04 6.30
CA HIS A 42 14.04 -2.91 4.89
C HIS A 42 15.02 -4.02 4.48
N ASP A 43 16.15 -4.08 5.18
CA ASP A 43 17.21 -5.07 4.96
C ASP A 43 17.25 -6.11 6.09
N ALA A 44 17.69 -7.32 5.76
CA ALA A 44 17.83 -8.42 6.72
C ALA A 44 18.80 -8.11 7.88
N VAL A 45 19.75 -7.19 7.68
CA VAL A 45 20.72 -6.80 8.72
C VAL A 45 20.08 -5.94 9.83
N ASP A 46 18.94 -5.31 9.54
CA ASP A 46 18.23 -4.42 10.46
C ASP A 46 17.10 -5.14 11.22
N LEU A 47 17.02 -6.47 11.11
CA LEU A 47 16.00 -7.26 11.77
C LEU A 47 16.17 -7.22 13.29
N ASP A 48 15.14 -6.69 13.95
CA ASP A 48 15.03 -6.64 15.41
C ASP A 48 13.85 -7.53 15.86
N PRO A 49 14.07 -8.54 16.71
CA PRO A 49 13.01 -9.39 17.27
C PRO A 49 11.89 -8.62 17.99
N ALA A 50 12.15 -7.40 18.46
CA ALA A 50 11.15 -6.53 19.08
C ALA A 50 10.25 -5.83 18.04
N ARG A 51 10.69 -5.71 16.78
CA ARG A 51 9.98 -5.00 15.70
C ARG A 51 9.19 -5.97 14.84
N THR A 52 8.07 -6.44 15.38
CA THR A 52 7.13 -7.32 14.67
C THR A 52 6.02 -6.54 13.96
N LEU A 53 5.41 -7.15 12.94
CA LEU A 53 4.23 -6.60 12.27
C LEU A 53 3.10 -6.32 13.26
N GLU A 54 2.89 -7.20 14.25
CA GLU A 54 1.93 -7.00 15.33
C GLU A 54 2.23 -5.74 16.14
N SER A 55 3.47 -5.60 16.63
CA SER A 55 3.88 -4.50 17.53
C SER A 55 3.85 -3.13 16.86
N LEU A 56 4.28 -3.03 15.60
CA LEU A 56 4.37 -1.76 14.89
C LEU A 56 3.04 -1.35 14.24
N TYR A 57 2.23 -2.31 13.78
CA TYR A 57 1.04 -2.01 12.98
C TYR A 57 -0.25 -2.57 13.55
N LEU A 58 -0.36 -3.88 13.77
CA LEU A 58 -1.67 -4.51 14.00
C LEU A 58 -2.26 -4.19 15.38
N ASP A 59 -1.45 -4.28 16.44
CA ASP A 59 -1.87 -3.93 17.80
C ASP A 59 -2.25 -2.44 17.95
N PRO A 60 -1.41 -1.48 17.51
CA PRO A 60 -1.77 -0.07 17.58
C PRO A 60 -2.98 0.27 16.70
N LEU A 61 -3.15 -0.35 15.53
CA LEU A 61 -4.35 -0.18 14.71
C LEU A 61 -5.60 -0.69 15.42
N LEU A 62 -5.54 -1.88 16.03
CA LEU A 62 -6.68 -2.43 16.76
C LEU A 62 -7.07 -1.54 17.94
N ALA A 63 -6.09 -1.07 18.71
CA ALA A 63 -6.33 -0.15 19.82
C ALA A 63 -6.98 1.17 19.33
N ARG A 64 -6.43 1.75 18.25
CA ARG A 64 -6.95 2.98 17.65
C ARG A 64 -8.36 2.82 17.11
N VAL A 65 -8.65 1.74 16.39
CA VAL A 65 -9.98 1.46 15.83
C VAL A 65 -11.02 1.29 16.94
N ARG A 66 -10.65 0.65 18.06
CA ARG A 66 -11.52 0.55 19.24
C ARG A 66 -11.81 1.92 19.85
N ALA A 67 -10.77 2.73 20.07
CA ALA A 67 -10.91 4.09 20.60
C ALA A 67 -11.80 4.98 19.71
N ASN A 68 -11.68 4.82 18.39
CA ASN A 68 -12.40 5.59 17.38
C ASN A 68 -13.73 4.95 16.95
N ARG A 69 -14.26 3.98 17.70
CA ARG A 69 -15.58 3.35 17.47
C ARG A 69 -15.74 2.72 16.09
N GLY A 70 -14.69 2.06 15.60
CA GLY A 70 -14.72 1.26 14.37
C GLY A 70 -14.06 1.90 13.15
N SER A 71 -13.34 3.01 13.30
CA SER A 71 -12.56 3.62 12.21
C SER A 71 -11.12 3.90 12.63
N VAL A 72 -10.18 3.93 11.67
CA VAL A 72 -8.81 4.39 11.98
C VAL A 72 -8.80 5.89 12.24
N PHE A 73 -9.61 6.66 11.51
CA PHE A 73 -9.72 8.11 11.64
C PHE A 73 -11.04 8.45 12.35
N ALA A 74 -10.97 9.13 13.50
CA ALA A 74 -12.16 9.49 14.26
C ALA A 74 -13.17 10.25 13.40
N GLY A 75 -14.44 9.83 13.40
CA GLY A 75 -15.51 10.45 12.61
C GLY A 75 -15.46 10.18 11.09
N HIS A 76 -14.44 9.49 10.58
CA HIS A 76 -14.29 9.22 9.14
C HIS A 76 -14.26 7.71 8.86
N ARG A 77 -15.19 7.22 8.04
CA ARG A 77 -15.28 5.79 7.67
C ARG A 77 -14.33 5.38 6.53
N VAL A 78 -13.15 5.99 6.48
CA VAL A 78 -12.11 5.66 5.49
C VAL A 78 -11.30 4.47 5.99
N SER A 79 -11.11 3.47 5.13
CA SER A 79 -10.21 2.35 5.43
C SER A 79 -8.76 2.80 5.25
N LEU A 80 -7.90 2.47 6.21
CA LEU A 80 -6.45 2.58 6.05
C LEU A 80 -5.95 1.41 5.21
N GLN A 81 -5.18 1.66 4.15
CA GLN A 81 -4.42 0.60 3.50
C GLN A 81 -3.14 0.30 4.29
N LEU A 82 -2.95 -0.96 4.66
CA LEU A 82 -1.67 -1.49 5.12
C LEU A 82 -1.11 -2.34 3.98
N LEU A 83 -0.17 -1.79 3.22
CA LEU A 83 0.57 -2.51 2.19
C LEU A 83 1.66 -3.33 2.88
N ILE A 84 1.63 -4.65 2.72
CA ILE A 84 2.54 -5.59 3.38
C ILE A 84 3.41 -6.21 2.29
N ASP A 85 4.66 -5.79 2.21
CA ASP A 85 5.61 -6.26 1.21
C ASP A 85 6.42 -7.44 1.75
N ILE A 86 6.25 -8.62 1.15
CA ILE A 86 6.90 -9.85 1.61
C ILE A 86 8.33 -9.94 1.02
N LYS A 87 9.35 -9.91 1.90
CA LYS A 87 10.78 -9.99 1.53
C LYS A 87 11.38 -11.39 1.59
N THR A 88 10.66 -12.35 2.17
CA THR A 88 11.03 -13.79 2.20
C THR A 88 10.19 -14.59 1.21
N ALA A 89 10.37 -15.92 1.15
CA ALA A 89 9.59 -16.78 0.24
C ALA A 89 8.07 -16.58 0.43
N GLY A 90 7.37 -16.24 -0.65
CA GLY A 90 6.01 -15.70 -0.58
C GLY A 90 4.96 -16.64 -0.01
N ASP A 91 4.97 -17.92 -0.40
CA ASP A 91 3.99 -18.90 0.08
C ASP A 91 4.05 -19.11 1.61
N PRO A 92 5.18 -19.58 2.20
CA PRO A 92 5.23 -19.83 3.64
C PRO A 92 5.03 -18.53 4.45
N THR A 93 5.55 -17.40 3.98
CA THR A 93 5.38 -16.11 4.65
C THR A 93 3.92 -15.66 4.65
N TYR A 94 3.22 -15.80 3.51
CA TYR A 94 1.80 -15.47 3.44
C TYR A 94 0.95 -16.36 4.33
N ARG A 95 1.20 -17.67 4.36
CA ARG A 95 0.42 -18.59 5.23
C ARG A 95 0.57 -18.21 6.70
N GLU A 96 1.77 -17.83 7.12
CA GLU A 96 2.01 -17.33 8.47
C GLU A 96 1.32 -15.97 8.71
N LEU A 97 1.40 -15.03 7.77
CA LEU A 97 0.68 -13.76 7.81
C LEU A 97 -0.83 -13.94 7.96
N SER A 98 -1.45 -14.78 7.13
CA SER A 98 -2.88 -15.09 7.20
C SER A 98 -3.25 -15.64 8.59
N ARG A 99 -2.38 -16.45 9.21
CA ARG A 99 -2.56 -16.90 10.59
C ARG A 99 -2.49 -15.77 11.60
N ARG A 100 -1.47 -14.90 11.52
CA ARG A 100 -1.29 -13.75 12.42
C ARG A 100 -2.39 -12.71 12.29
N LEU A 101 -3.07 -12.61 11.15
CA LEU A 101 -4.18 -11.67 10.94
C LEU A 101 -5.52 -12.12 11.57
N ARG A 102 -5.69 -13.41 11.91
CA ARG A 102 -6.96 -13.95 12.46
C ARG A 102 -7.49 -13.24 13.72
N PRO A 103 -6.65 -12.85 14.70
CA PRO A 103 -7.09 -12.08 15.87
C PRO A 103 -7.61 -10.67 15.51
N TYR A 104 -7.18 -10.11 14.37
CA TYR A 104 -7.50 -8.76 13.92
C TYR A 104 -8.67 -8.70 12.93
N ARG A 105 -9.31 -9.84 12.61
CA ARG A 105 -10.40 -9.94 11.61
C ARG A 105 -11.58 -8.96 11.80
N SER A 106 -11.76 -8.42 13.02
CA SER A 106 -12.82 -7.46 13.33
C SER A 106 -12.57 -6.07 12.76
N ILE A 107 -11.30 -5.69 12.53
CA ILE A 107 -10.93 -4.41 11.93
C ILE A 107 -10.59 -4.54 10.44
N LEU A 108 -10.26 -5.75 9.98
CA LEU A 108 -9.85 -6.01 8.61
C LEU A 108 -11.03 -6.07 7.63
N GLY A 109 -10.80 -5.55 6.43
CA GLY A 109 -11.61 -5.87 5.27
C GLY A 109 -11.57 -7.37 4.96
N SER A 110 -12.55 -7.85 4.20
CA SER A 110 -12.58 -9.25 3.79
C SER A 110 -13.20 -9.45 2.42
N ALA A 111 -12.79 -10.52 1.74
CA ALA A 111 -13.40 -10.98 0.50
C ALA A 111 -13.92 -12.41 0.65
N THR A 112 -15.13 -12.69 0.16
CA THR A 112 -15.74 -14.03 0.14
C THR A 112 -16.61 -14.18 -1.09
N GLY A 113 -16.31 -15.18 -1.94
CA GLY A 113 -17.08 -15.41 -3.17
C GLY A 113 -17.22 -14.16 -4.06
N GLY A 114 -16.14 -13.40 -4.24
CA GLY A 114 -16.10 -12.16 -5.03
C GLY A 114 -16.73 -10.93 -4.36
N ARG A 115 -17.37 -11.08 -3.19
CA ARG A 115 -17.94 -9.95 -2.44
C ARG A 115 -16.92 -9.40 -1.45
N VAL A 116 -16.73 -8.08 -1.47
CA VAL A 116 -15.85 -7.34 -0.55
C VAL A 116 -16.66 -6.70 0.57
N ARG A 117 -16.22 -6.89 1.81
CA ARG A 117 -16.65 -6.13 2.98
C ARG A 117 -15.51 -5.22 3.41
N THR A 118 -15.74 -3.92 3.39
CA THR A 118 -14.76 -2.93 3.83
C THR A 118 -14.64 -2.94 5.35
N GLY A 119 -13.40 -3.03 5.85
CA GLY A 119 -13.05 -2.87 7.25
C GLY A 119 -12.50 -1.47 7.54
N ALA A 120 -12.01 -1.28 8.76
CA ALA A 120 -11.23 -0.09 9.12
C ALA A 120 -9.81 -0.14 8.51
N VAL A 121 -9.30 -1.34 8.24
CA VAL A 121 -8.00 -1.59 7.62
C VAL A 121 -8.15 -2.53 6.44
N THR A 122 -7.52 -2.20 5.31
CA THR A 122 -7.40 -3.04 4.12
C THR A 122 -5.94 -3.53 4.03
N ALA A 123 -5.69 -4.80 4.36
CA ALA A 123 -4.37 -5.40 4.18
C ALA A 123 -4.16 -5.80 2.72
N VAL A 124 -3.13 -5.27 2.07
CA VAL A 124 -2.79 -5.52 0.66
C VAL A 124 -1.40 -6.14 0.58
N ILE A 125 -1.25 -7.29 -0.06
CA ILE A 125 -0.01 -8.07 -0.10
C ILE A 125 0.79 -7.72 -1.35
N SER A 126 2.03 -7.25 -1.16
CA SER A 126 3.05 -6.97 -2.16
C SER A 126 4.26 -7.90 -1.95
N GLY A 127 5.35 -7.66 -2.67
CA GLY A 127 6.59 -8.43 -2.60
C GLY A 127 6.52 -9.71 -3.42
N ASP A 128 7.04 -10.79 -2.84
CA ASP A 128 7.18 -12.09 -3.51
C ASP A 128 5.86 -12.63 -4.09
N ARG A 129 5.89 -13.02 -5.37
CA ARG A 129 4.68 -13.38 -6.13
C ARG A 129 4.11 -14.75 -5.76
N ALA A 130 4.89 -15.63 -5.11
CA ALA A 130 4.42 -16.93 -4.67
C ALA A 130 3.33 -16.82 -3.59
N ALA A 131 3.18 -15.67 -2.92
CA ALA A 131 2.06 -15.38 -2.02
C ALA A 131 0.69 -15.48 -2.72
N ARG A 132 0.62 -15.28 -4.05
CA ARG A 132 -0.64 -15.32 -4.81
C ARG A 132 -1.34 -16.67 -4.70
N VAL A 133 -0.58 -17.77 -4.73
CA VAL A 133 -1.12 -19.14 -4.73
C VAL A 133 -1.94 -19.41 -3.47
N PRO A 134 -1.37 -19.36 -2.24
CA PRO A 134 -2.16 -19.60 -1.02
C PRO A 134 -3.27 -18.58 -0.82
N MET A 135 -3.11 -17.33 -1.29
CA MET A 135 -4.20 -16.35 -1.27
C MET A 135 -5.40 -16.81 -2.10
N THR A 136 -5.19 -17.37 -3.29
CA THR A 136 -6.31 -17.82 -4.15
C THR A 136 -7.07 -19.03 -3.59
N GLU A 137 -6.41 -19.84 -2.77
CA GLU A 137 -7.00 -21.02 -2.11
C GLU A 137 -7.97 -20.64 -0.97
N GLU A 138 -7.85 -19.44 -0.41
CA GLU A 138 -8.65 -19.00 0.72
C GLU A 138 -10.10 -18.66 0.33
N ARG A 139 -11.06 -19.39 0.93
CA ARG A 139 -12.50 -19.14 0.77
C ARG A 139 -12.95 -17.81 1.38
N VAL A 140 -12.39 -17.46 2.53
CA VAL A 140 -12.60 -16.18 3.22
C VAL A 140 -11.24 -15.54 3.42
N ARG A 141 -11.00 -14.44 2.71
CA ARG A 141 -9.72 -13.72 2.75
C ARG A 141 -9.86 -12.45 3.58
N HIS A 142 -8.86 -12.16 4.39
CA HIS A 142 -8.72 -10.87 5.08
C HIS A 142 -7.64 -9.98 4.45
N THR A 143 -7.12 -10.41 3.31
CA THR A 143 -6.05 -9.80 2.55
C THR A 143 -6.51 -9.62 1.11
N PHE A 144 -5.89 -8.64 0.45
CA PHE A 144 -6.04 -8.35 -0.97
C PHE A 144 -4.65 -8.33 -1.60
N TYR A 145 -4.58 -8.34 -2.92
CA TYR A 145 -3.31 -8.50 -3.65
C TYR A 145 -2.91 -7.20 -4.36
N ASP A 146 -1.63 -6.86 -4.26
CA ASP A 146 -1.00 -5.84 -5.09
C ASP A 146 -0.59 -6.47 -6.43
N GLY A 147 -1.34 -6.13 -7.48
CA GLY A 147 -1.07 -6.57 -8.84
C GLY A 147 0.07 -5.80 -9.49
N ARG A 148 0.49 -6.27 -10.66
CA ARG A 148 1.44 -5.57 -11.55
C ARG A 148 0.72 -5.14 -12.83
N LEU A 149 1.39 -4.38 -13.69
CA LEU A 149 0.80 -3.95 -14.97
C LEU A 149 0.32 -5.13 -15.84
N ASP A 150 0.93 -6.31 -15.69
CA ASP A 150 0.49 -7.53 -16.39
C ASP A 150 -0.86 -8.06 -15.90
N ASP A 151 -1.31 -7.68 -14.71
CA ASP A 151 -2.67 -7.98 -14.21
C ASP A 151 -3.73 -7.03 -14.79
N LEU A 152 -3.32 -5.94 -15.46
CA LEU A 152 -4.22 -4.89 -15.95
C LEU A 152 -5.06 -5.36 -17.15
N GLY A 153 -6.38 -5.42 -16.96
CA GLY A 153 -7.31 -5.89 -17.98
C GLY A 153 -7.35 -7.42 -18.13
N THR A 154 -6.78 -8.15 -17.17
CA THR A 154 -6.98 -9.59 -17.02
C THR A 154 -8.29 -9.90 -16.29
N ASP A 155 -8.63 -11.19 -16.17
CA ASP A 155 -9.80 -11.64 -15.41
C ASP A 155 -9.63 -11.54 -13.88
N ALA A 156 -8.49 -11.03 -13.38
CA ALA A 156 -8.26 -10.85 -11.96
C ALA A 156 -9.17 -9.74 -11.40
N PRO A 157 -10.18 -10.06 -10.58
CA PRO A 157 -11.16 -9.05 -10.16
C PRO A 157 -10.58 -8.11 -9.11
N ALA A 158 -11.08 -6.87 -9.03
CA ALA A 158 -10.72 -5.93 -7.97
C ALA A 158 -11.01 -6.46 -6.55
N SER A 159 -11.91 -7.43 -6.39
CA SER A 159 -12.13 -8.14 -5.12
C SER A 159 -10.96 -9.03 -4.68
N PHE A 160 -10.00 -9.26 -5.57
CA PHE A 160 -8.73 -9.93 -5.29
C PHE A 160 -7.56 -8.97 -5.47
N VAL A 161 -7.50 -8.27 -6.61
CA VAL A 161 -6.43 -7.33 -6.99
C VAL A 161 -6.96 -5.89 -7.00
N PRO A 162 -7.22 -5.24 -5.85
CA PRO A 162 -7.76 -3.87 -5.80
C PRO A 162 -6.71 -2.78 -6.08
N LEU A 163 -5.43 -3.14 -6.20
CA LEU A 163 -4.31 -2.24 -6.42
C LEU A 163 -3.44 -2.80 -7.54
N ILE A 164 -3.01 -1.94 -8.45
CA ILE A 164 -1.99 -2.20 -9.46
C ILE A 164 -0.81 -1.28 -9.14
N SER A 165 0.32 -1.87 -8.77
CA SER A 165 1.56 -1.13 -8.55
C SER A 165 2.59 -1.43 -9.62
N SER A 166 3.39 -0.41 -9.99
CA SER A 166 4.53 -0.56 -10.88
C SER A 166 5.70 0.28 -10.42
N ASN A 167 6.92 -0.16 -10.75
CA ASN A 167 8.09 0.71 -10.73
C ASN A 167 7.90 1.78 -11.81
N TRP A 168 8.05 3.06 -11.45
CA TRP A 168 7.97 4.18 -12.36
C TRP A 168 8.96 4.05 -13.53
N THR A 169 10.22 3.72 -13.24
CA THR A 169 11.30 3.65 -14.25
C THR A 169 11.21 2.43 -15.17
N SER A 170 10.29 1.50 -14.91
CA SER A 170 9.99 0.41 -15.85
C SER A 170 9.10 0.86 -17.02
N SER A 171 8.41 2.00 -16.91
CA SER A 171 7.48 2.49 -17.94
C SER A 171 7.77 3.92 -18.39
N PHE A 172 8.46 4.71 -17.57
CA PHE A 172 8.68 6.13 -17.76
C PHE A 172 10.16 6.48 -17.64
N SER A 173 10.66 7.28 -18.58
CA SER A 173 12.00 7.85 -18.51
C SER A 173 12.02 9.24 -17.88
N TRP A 174 10.86 9.90 -17.79
CA TRP A 174 10.76 11.23 -17.23
C TRP A 174 10.86 11.22 -15.70
N LEU A 175 11.81 11.99 -15.16
CA LEU A 175 12.10 12.08 -13.73
C LEU A 175 11.70 13.44 -13.14
N GLY A 176 10.76 14.15 -13.76
CA GLY A 176 10.28 15.45 -13.25
C GLY A 176 11.00 16.67 -13.82
N GLU A 177 12.03 16.49 -14.65
CA GLU A 177 12.77 17.58 -15.30
C GLU A 177 12.23 17.89 -16.69
N GLY A 178 12.07 19.18 -16.98
CA GLY A 178 11.53 19.64 -18.26
C GLY A 178 10.07 19.18 -18.52
N PRO A 179 9.59 19.32 -19.76
CA PRO A 179 8.21 18.93 -20.11
C PRO A 179 8.05 17.41 -20.09
N PHE A 180 7.01 16.92 -19.40
CA PHE A 180 6.67 15.48 -19.40
C PHE A 180 6.33 15.01 -20.83
N PRO A 181 7.05 14.03 -21.41
CA PRO A 181 6.86 13.62 -22.80
C PRO A 181 5.42 13.21 -23.10
N ALA A 182 4.88 13.68 -24.23
CA ALA A 182 3.47 13.48 -24.56
C ALA A 182 3.07 12.00 -24.70
N ALA A 183 4.00 11.14 -25.16
CA ALA A 183 3.77 9.70 -25.25
C ALA A 183 3.66 9.04 -23.87
N GLU A 184 4.58 9.35 -22.96
CA GLU A 184 4.57 8.87 -21.57
C GLU A 184 3.33 9.36 -20.82
N ARG A 185 2.96 10.63 -20.99
CA ARG A 185 1.72 11.18 -20.41
C ARG A 185 0.47 10.45 -20.89
N ARG A 186 0.41 10.06 -22.18
CA ARG A 186 -0.70 9.25 -22.72
C ARG A 186 -0.70 7.85 -22.10
N LEU A 187 0.47 7.22 -21.98
CA LEU A 187 0.62 5.91 -21.33
C LEU A 187 0.14 5.94 -19.87
N LEU A 188 0.55 6.94 -19.09
CA LEU A 188 0.10 7.10 -17.69
C LEU A 188 -1.42 7.16 -17.60
N ARG A 189 -2.06 7.97 -18.46
CA ARG A 189 -3.53 8.09 -18.49
C ARG A 189 -4.22 6.81 -18.94
N ASP A 190 -3.65 6.07 -19.88
CA ASP A 190 -4.19 4.77 -20.31
C ASP A 190 -4.15 3.76 -19.16
N ILE A 191 -3.02 3.65 -18.46
CA ILE A 191 -2.87 2.77 -17.29
C ILE A 191 -3.94 3.09 -16.24
N VAL A 192 -4.07 4.36 -15.85
CA VAL A 192 -5.05 4.77 -14.84
C VAL A 192 -6.48 4.51 -15.31
N SER A 193 -6.81 4.90 -16.55
CA SER A 193 -8.16 4.69 -17.10
C SER A 193 -8.55 3.21 -17.14
N ARG A 194 -7.63 2.32 -17.54
CA ARG A 194 -7.88 0.88 -17.59
C ARG A 194 -8.04 0.28 -16.19
N ALA A 195 -7.23 0.73 -15.23
CA ALA A 195 -7.31 0.25 -13.85
C ALA A 195 -8.65 0.67 -13.22
N HIS A 196 -9.02 1.93 -13.39
CA HIS A 196 -10.28 2.46 -12.87
C HIS A 196 -11.50 1.81 -13.53
N ALA A 197 -11.45 1.49 -14.83
CA ALA A 197 -12.49 0.71 -15.51
C ALA A 197 -12.68 -0.69 -14.90
N ALA A 198 -11.59 -1.29 -14.41
CA ALA A 198 -11.61 -2.56 -13.67
C ALA A 198 -11.89 -2.39 -12.16
N ARG A 199 -12.16 -1.16 -11.68
CA ARG A 199 -12.32 -0.79 -10.26
C ARG A 199 -11.09 -1.07 -9.40
N GLN A 200 -9.91 -1.02 -10.02
CA GLN A 200 -8.61 -1.13 -9.37
C GLN A 200 -8.02 0.26 -9.18
N ARG A 201 -7.15 0.39 -8.18
CA ARG A 201 -6.40 1.62 -7.88
C ARG A 201 -4.99 1.52 -8.43
N VAL A 202 -4.31 2.65 -8.62
CA VAL A 202 -2.94 2.70 -9.14
C VAL A 202 -1.97 3.31 -8.13
N ARG A 203 -0.77 2.72 -8.04
CA ARG A 203 0.40 3.25 -7.31
C ARG A 203 1.64 3.11 -8.19
N PHE A 204 2.54 4.08 -8.11
CA PHE A 204 3.89 3.94 -8.63
C PHE A 204 4.90 4.08 -7.50
N TRP A 205 5.93 3.24 -7.49
CA TRP A 205 7.11 3.36 -6.62
C TRP A 205 8.36 3.65 -7.45
N ALA A 206 9.48 3.95 -6.80
CA ALA A 206 10.70 4.46 -7.45
C ALA A 206 10.47 5.74 -8.29
N THR A 207 9.53 6.58 -7.85
CA THR A 207 9.42 7.95 -8.32
C THR A 207 10.51 8.81 -7.67
N PRO A 208 10.99 9.90 -8.31
CA PRO A 208 11.81 10.90 -7.65
C PRO A 208 11.13 11.41 -6.37
N ASP A 209 11.79 11.27 -5.23
CA ASP A 209 11.22 11.62 -3.91
C ASP A 209 12.07 12.61 -3.09
N VAL A 210 13.27 12.94 -3.58
CA VAL A 210 14.10 14.01 -3.01
C VAL A 210 13.36 15.35 -3.12
N PRO A 211 13.23 16.13 -2.04
CA PRO A 211 12.56 17.42 -2.07
C PRO A 211 13.10 18.35 -3.16
N GLY A 212 12.22 18.79 -4.06
CA GLY A 212 12.57 19.73 -5.11
C GLY A 212 11.57 19.77 -6.27
N PRO A 213 11.82 20.64 -7.27
CA PRO A 213 10.88 20.87 -8.38
C PRO A 213 10.54 19.61 -9.19
N ALA A 214 11.49 18.68 -9.31
CA ALA A 214 11.32 17.44 -10.07
C ALA A 214 10.30 16.50 -9.39
N ARG A 215 10.44 16.27 -8.08
CA ARG A 215 9.46 15.53 -7.27
C ARG A 215 8.09 16.18 -7.35
N ASP A 216 8.01 17.50 -7.13
CA ASP A 216 6.75 18.23 -7.18
C ASP A 216 6.11 18.17 -8.58
N ALA A 217 6.91 18.11 -9.65
CA ALA A 217 6.42 17.89 -11.01
C ALA A 217 5.82 16.48 -11.17
N ILE A 218 6.48 15.44 -10.66
CA ILE A 218 5.96 14.07 -10.65
C ILE A 218 4.64 14.00 -9.88
N TRP A 219 4.59 14.50 -8.65
CA TRP A 219 3.34 14.51 -7.87
C TRP A 219 2.23 15.32 -8.55
N ARG A 220 2.57 16.41 -9.26
CA ARG A 220 1.59 17.17 -10.05
C ARG A 220 0.99 16.31 -11.16
N GLU A 221 1.82 15.58 -11.89
CA GLU A 221 1.41 14.73 -13.00
C GLU A 221 0.63 13.49 -12.53
N LEU A 222 1.06 12.84 -11.44
CA LEU A 222 0.34 11.70 -10.86
C LEU A 222 -1.07 12.10 -10.40
N VAL A 223 -1.21 13.26 -9.73
CA VAL A 223 -2.53 13.77 -9.33
C VAL A 223 -3.36 14.17 -10.55
N ALA A 224 -2.77 14.81 -11.56
CA ALA A 224 -3.48 15.21 -12.77
C ALA A 224 -3.95 14.00 -13.61
N ALA A 225 -3.28 12.87 -13.49
CA ALA A 225 -3.67 11.60 -14.10
C ALA A 225 -4.61 10.77 -13.22
N ASP A 226 -4.99 11.26 -12.04
CA ASP A 226 -5.86 10.58 -11.06
C ASP A 226 -5.26 9.30 -10.43
N VAL A 227 -3.94 9.24 -10.28
CA VAL A 227 -3.27 8.14 -9.55
C VAL A 227 -3.71 8.12 -8.08
N ASP A 228 -4.07 6.94 -7.58
CA ASP A 228 -4.74 6.76 -6.29
C ASP A 228 -3.79 6.87 -5.10
N HIS A 229 -2.53 6.45 -5.25
CA HIS A 229 -1.53 6.47 -4.18
C HIS A 229 -0.20 7.07 -4.65
N LEU A 230 0.19 8.19 -4.05
CA LEU A 230 1.48 8.84 -4.23
C LEU A 230 2.43 8.34 -3.13
N ASN A 231 3.50 7.68 -3.56
CA ASN A 231 4.56 7.13 -2.72
C ASN A 231 5.50 8.23 -2.25
N THR A 232 5.86 8.25 -0.98
CA THR A 232 6.89 9.16 -0.44
C THR A 232 7.44 8.65 0.90
N ASP A 233 8.68 9.00 1.19
CA ASP A 233 9.30 8.96 2.51
C ASP A 233 9.20 10.34 3.22
N ASP A 234 8.90 11.43 2.48
CA ASP A 234 8.72 12.79 3.02
C ASP A 234 7.25 13.06 3.38
N LEU A 235 6.82 12.56 4.55
CA LEU A 235 5.44 12.67 5.03
C LEU A 235 4.94 14.13 5.07
N ALA A 236 5.75 15.03 5.64
CA ALA A 236 5.41 16.43 5.79
C ALA A 236 5.35 17.15 4.43
N GLY A 237 6.28 16.85 3.53
CA GLY A 237 6.31 17.41 2.18
C GLY A 237 5.08 17.03 1.38
N LEU A 238 4.70 15.75 1.36
CA LEU A 238 3.51 15.31 0.63
C LEU A 238 2.21 15.82 1.28
N GLU A 239 2.16 15.94 2.62
CA GLU A 239 1.05 16.61 3.28
C GLU A 239 0.88 18.04 2.80
N SER A 240 1.95 18.84 2.88
CA SER A 240 1.94 20.24 2.44
C SER A 240 1.50 20.37 0.98
N PHE A 241 2.09 19.55 0.12
CA PHE A 241 1.77 19.50 -1.31
C PHE A 241 0.29 19.19 -1.57
N LEU A 242 -0.28 18.18 -0.92
CA LEU A 242 -1.67 17.78 -1.14
C LEU A 242 -2.70 18.72 -0.52
N ARG A 243 -2.34 19.47 0.54
CA ARG A 243 -3.25 20.45 1.19
C ARG A 243 -3.25 21.83 0.55
N SER A 244 -2.18 22.20 -0.16
CA SER A 244 -2.06 23.49 -0.85
C SER A 244 -2.85 23.56 -2.17
N ARG A 245 -3.70 22.58 -2.45
CA ARG A 245 -4.40 22.36 -3.72
C ARG A 245 -5.90 22.40 -3.57
#